data_AF-A0A7C2EUC6-F1
#
_entry.id   AF-A0A7C2EUC6-F1
#
_cell.length_a   1.000
_cell.length_b   1.000
_cell.length_c   1.000
_cell.angle_alpha   90.00
_cell.angle_beta   90.00
_cell.angle_gamma   90.00
#
_symmetry.space_group_name_H-M   'P 1'
#
loop_
_entity.id
_entity.type
_entity.pdbx_description
1 polymer ?
#
loop_
_entity_poly.entity_id
_entity_poly.type
_entity_poly.pdbx_seq_one_letter_code
_entity_poly.pdbx_strand_id
1 'polypeptide(L)'
;EGDLREFSEKIHRLVQSEFAGDQSFFPQPNRLRHEFRTLLEDAIFAGFALKPETQQFQRRIVLADEQGHSLPYLVWSAGQREFVPLLLGLYWLLPPGKVSRREKVEWVVIEEPEMGLHPKAIVAVMTLIFELIKRGYRVCISTHSPQVLDILWALQTFRRHRAEPRDVLSLLELPSNPLTKELARKVLGTELHVYYFKRDGKTEDISPLNPASPRPEEWGWGGLTEFTGKINDLVAEVVNRSEQHNVRTGVP
;
A
#
# COMPACT_ATOMS: atom_id res chain seq x y z
N GLU A 1 14.31 16.41 15.52
CA GLU A 1 13.89 17.59 14.73
C GLU A 1 14.59 17.75 13.36
N GLY A 2 15.46 16.84 12.92
CA GLY A 2 16.14 16.93 11.61
C GLY A 2 15.50 16.18 10.44
N ASP A 3 14.51 15.31 10.68
CA ASP A 3 14.18 14.24 9.72
C ASP A 3 13.36 14.72 8.50
N LEU A 4 12.26 15.46 8.73
CA LEU A 4 11.34 15.85 7.65
C LEU A 4 11.95 16.89 6.69
N ARG A 5 12.71 17.86 7.24
CA ARG A 5 13.36 18.90 6.44
C ARG A 5 14.50 18.30 5.61
N GLU A 6 15.30 17.42 6.19
CA GLU A 6 16.37 16.74 5.46
C GLU A 6 15.81 15.81 4.38
N PHE A 7 14.71 15.10 4.66
CA PHE A 7 13.98 14.31 3.67
C PHE A 7 13.44 15.19 2.53
N SER A 8 12.77 16.30 2.86
CA SER A 8 12.28 17.25 1.87
C SER A 8 13.40 17.80 0.98
N GLU A 9 14.56 18.14 1.57
CA GLU A 9 15.74 18.56 0.82
C GLU A 9 16.29 17.44 -0.09
N LYS A 10 16.29 16.18 0.37
CA LYS A 10 16.68 15.01 -0.45
C LYS A 10 15.74 14.82 -1.64
N ILE A 11 14.43 14.94 -1.43
CA ILE A 11 13.43 14.86 -2.52
C ILE A 11 13.59 16.04 -3.48
N HIS A 12 13.80 17.25 -2.97
CA HIS A 12 14.03 18.42 -3.79
C HIS A 12 15.27 18.25 -4.68
N ARG A 13 16.39 17.78 -4.09
CA ARG A 13 17.61 17.45 -4.86
C ARG A 13 17.37 16.34 -5.87
N LEU A 14 16.62 15.30 -5.51
CA LEU A 14 16.26 14.22 -6.44
C LEU A 14 15.51 14.78 -7.66
N VAL A 15 14.48 15.58 -7.42
CA VAL A 15 13.69 16.25 -8.47
C VAL A 15 14.57 17.16 -9.33
N GLN A 16 15.50 17.89 -8.74
CA GLN A 16 16.38 18.79 -9.48
C GLN A 16 17.52 18.12 -10.24
N SER A 17 18.02 16.97 -9.77
CA SER A 17 19.21 16.31 -10.34
C SER A 17 18.84 15.15 -11.24
N GLU A 18 18.07 14.17 -10.72
CA GLU A 18 17.72 12.95 -11.45
C GLU A 18 16.56 13.17 -12.43
N PHE A 19 15.74 14.22 -12.19
CA PHE A 19 14.64 14.64 -13.07
C PHE A 19 14.86 16.04 -13.64
N ALA A 20 16.11 16.46 -13.81
CA ALA A 20 16.47 17.80 -14.28
C ALA A 20 15.96 18.15 -15.69
N GLY A 21 15.55 17.16 -16.49
CA GLY A 21 14.97 17.33 -17.82
C GLY A 21 13.44 17.27 -17.83
N ASP A 22 12.83 17.47 -18.99
CA ASP A 22 11.37 17.40 -19.24
C ASP A 22 10.81 15.95 -19.21
N GLN A 23 11.47 15.07 -18.45
CA GLN A 23 11.06 13.67 -18.34
C GLN A 23 9.95 13.51 -17.29
N SER A 24 8.95 12.69 -17.61
CA SER A 24 7.81 12.41 -16.75
C SER A 24 8.23 11.74 -15.45
N PHE A 25 7.91 12.27 -14.27
CA PHE A 25 8.06 11.55 -12.99
C PHE A 25 7.35 10.19 -12.97
N PHE A 26 6.24 10.03 -13.70
CA PHE A 26 5.61 8.74 -13.91
C PHE A 26 4.94 8.70 -15.29
N PRO A 27 5.00 7.60 -16.04
CA PRO A 27 5.80 6.40 -15.77
C PRO A 27 7.31 6.66 -15.95
N GLN A 28 8.14 6.02 -15.12
CA GLN A 28 9.61 6.13 -15.20
C GLN A 28 10.28 4.77 -15.49
N PRO A 29 10.61 4.49 -16.76
CA PRO A 29 11.40 3.33 -17.14
C PRO A 29 12.74 3.32 -16.40
N ASN A 30 13.29 2.12 -16.12
CA ASN A 30 14.55 1.92 -15.38
C ASN A 30 14.55 2.34 -13.91
N ARG A 31 13.49 2.98 -13.39
CA ARG A 31 13.29 3.24 -11.96
C ARG A 31 12.35 2.24 -11.33
N LEU A 32 11.19 2.04 -11.96
CA LEU A 32 10.24 0.99 -11.60
C LEU A 32 10.17 -0.07 -12.70
N ARG A 33 10.04 -1.31 -12.25
CA ARG A 33 9.82 -2.47 -13.13
C ARG A 33 8.51 -2.29 -13.88
N HIS A 34 8.41 -2.91 -15.05
CA HIS A 34 7.24 -2.75 -15.91
C HIS A 34 5.95 -3.15 -15.18
N GLU A 35 5.98 -4.27 -14.46
CA GLU A 35 4.84 -4.82 -13.72
C GLU A 35 4.32 -3.84 -12.66
N PHE A 36 5.22 -3.15 -11.95
CA PHE A 36 4.82 -2.17 -10.94
C PHE A 36 4.29 -0.89 -11.57
N ARG A 37 4.84 -0.48 -12.72
CA ARG A 37 4.32 0.65 -13.47
C ARG A 37 2.90 0.35 -13.96
N THR A 38 2.66 -0.84 -14.50
CA THR A 38 1.30 -1.26 -14.91
C THR A 38 0.32 -1.24 -13.74
N LEU A 39 0.72 -1.77 -12.56
CA LEU A 39 -0.14 -1.71 -11.37
C LEU A 39 -0.51 -0.27 -10.97
N LEU A 40 0.47 0.64 -10.96
CA LEU A 40 0.23 2.03 -10.58
C LEU A 40 -0.55 2.81 -11.65
N GLU A 41 -0.30 2.52 -12.92
CA GLU A 41 -1.07 3.05 -14.04
C GLU A 41 -2.54 2.68 -13.87
N ASP A 42 -2.83 1.40 -13.70
CA ASP A 42 -4.21 0.92 -13.61
C ASP A 42 -4.93 1.33 -12.32
N ALA A 43 -4.19 1.56 -11.23
CA ALA A 43 -4.78 1.77 -9.91
C ALA A 43 -4.82 3.23 -9.46
N ILE A 44 -3.91 4.09 -9.94
CA ILE A 44 -3.73 5.46 -9.43
C ILE A 44 -3.74 6.50 -10.55
N PHE A 45 -2.98 6.25 -11.62
CA PHE A 45 -2.72 7.25 -12.64
C PHE A 45 -3.72 7.21 -13.81
N ALA A 46 -4.37 6.08 -14.07
CA ALA A 46 -5.47 5.92 -15.01
C ALA A 46 -5.23 6.55 -16.41
N GLY A 47 -4.03 6.39 -16.96
CA GLY A 47 -3.60 6.93 -18.26
C GLY A 47 -2.88 8.28 -18.17
N PHE A 48 -2.78 8.90 -16.99
CA PHE A 48 -2.13 10.19 -16.82
C PHE A 48 -0.65 10.06 -16.42
N ALA A 49 0.23 10.71 -17.18
CA ALA A 49 1.63 10.83 -16.82
C ALA A 49 1.85 11.96 -15.82
N LEU A 50 2.61 11.71 -14.75
CA LEU A 50 3.08 12.74 -13.82
C LEU A 50 4.29 13.44 -14.44
N LYS A 51 4.22 14.76 -14.67
CA LYS A 51 5.30 15.52 -15.34
C LYS A 51 5.62 16.83 -14.60
N PRO A 52 6.88 17.29 -14.65
CA PRO A 52 7.17 18.69 -14.34
C PRO A 52 6.59 19.57 -15.45
N GLU A 53 6.07 20.74 -15.07
CA GLU A 53 5.65 21.79 -15.99
C GLU A 53 6.19 23.12 -15.47
N THR A 54 6.78 23.92 -16.37
CA THR A 54 7.25 25.26 -16.03
C THR A 54 6.30 26.29 -16.61
N GLN A 55 5.62 27.05 -15.76
CA GLN A 55 4.79 28.18 -16.17
C GLN A 55 5.26 29.44 -15.44
N GLN A 56 5.52 30.53 -16.17
CA GLN A 56 5.91 31.84 -15.59
C GLN A 56 7.05 31.75 -14.55
N PHE A 57 8.13 31.02 -14.87
CA PHE A 57 9.30 30.80 -14.00
C PHE A 57 9.03 29.97 -12.72
N GLN A 58 7.82 29.45 -12.54
CA GLN A 58 7.50 28.49 -11.47
C GLN A 58 7.44 27.07 -12.02
N ARG A 59 8.16 26.15 -11.37
CA ARG A 59 8.06 24.71 -11.64
C ARG A 59 6.95 24.12 -10.79
N ARG A 60 6.02 23.40 -11.43
CA ARG A 60 4.95 22.64 -10.77
C ARG A 60 4.92 21.21 -11.29
N ILE A 61 4.20 20.35 -10.58
CA ILE A 61 3.93 18.99 -11.01
C ILE A 61 2.49 18.94 -11.54
N VAL A 62 2.30 18.35 -12.71
CA VAL A 62 1.00 18.17 -13.35
C VAL A 62 0.78 16.71 -13.73
N LEU A 63 -0.49 16.33 -13.89
CA LEU A 63 -0.87 15.12 -14.59
C LEU A 63 -1.13 15.48 -16.04
N ALA A 64 -0.61 14.72 -16.99
CA ALA A 64 -0.80 14.97 -18.42
C ALA A 64 -1.40 13.74 -19.08
N ASP A 65 -2.45 13.93 -19.88
CA ASP A 65 -2.99 12.84 -20.69
C ASP A 65 -2.07 12.51 -21.88
N GLU A 66 -2.44 11.50 -22.66
CA GLU A 66 -1.71 11.09 -23.87
C GLU A 66 -1.69 12.18 -24.96
N GLN A 67 -2.66 13.09 -24.93
CA GLN A 67 -2.82 14.19 -25.88
C GLN A 67 -1.99 15.42 -25.47
N GLY A 68 -1.41 15.41 -24.26
CA GLY A 68 -0.59 16.48 -23.71
C GLY A 68 -1.36 17.53 -22.93
N HIS A 69 -2.66 17.35 -22.67
CA HIS A 69 -3.43 18.26 -21.83
C HIS A 69 -3.00 18.09 -20.37
N SER A 70 -2.60 19.20 -19.74
CA SER A 70 -2.17 19.21 -18.35
C SER A 70 -3.33 19.49 -17.38
N LEU A 71 -3.43 18.64 -16.37
CA LEU A 71 -4.31 18.75 -15.23
C LEU A 71 -3.53 19.30 -14.03
N PRO A 72 -3.87 20.51 -13.55
CA PRO A 72 -3.21 21.11 -12.40
C PRO A 72 -3.52 20.33 -11.11
N TYR A 73 -2.64 20.45 -10.12
CA TYR A 73 -2.75 19.76 -8.81
C TYR A 73 -4.15 19.83 -8.15
N LEU A 74 -4.86 20.95 -8.33
CA LEU A 74 -6.17 21.17 -7.71
C LEU A 74 -7.28 20.25 -8.23
N VAL A 75 -7.13 19.67 -9.43
CA VAL A 75 -8.14 18.75 -10.01
C VAL A 75 -7.80 17.27 -9.81
N TRP A 76 -6.70 16.97 -9.13
CA TRP A 76 -6.29 15.59 -8.87
C TRP A 76 -7.21 14.93 -7.83
N SER A 77 -7.41 13.62 -7.97
CA SER A 77 -8.10 12.84 -6.94
C SER A 77 -7.33 12.89 -5.61
N ALA A 78 -8.02 12.65 -4.50
CA ALA A 78 -7.37 12.58 -3.19
C ALA A 78 -6.23 11.54 -3.19
N GLY A 79 -6.49 10.34 -3.70
CA GLY A 79 -5.47 9.28 -3.78
C GLY A 79 -4.26 9.65 -4.63
N GLN A 80 -4.43 10.39 -5.74
CA GLN A 80 -3.31 10.90 -6.51
C GLN A 80 -2.47 11.91 -5.71
N ARG A 81 -3.13 12.83 -5.00
CA ARG A 81 -2.44 13.85 -4.19
C ARG A 81 -1.66 13.24 -3.03
N GLU A 82 -2.24 12.26 -2.34
CA GLU A 82 -1.60 11.57 -1.22
C GLU A 82 -0.49 10.62 -1.69
N PHE A 83 -0.66 9.94 -2.83
CA PHE A 83 0.33 8.99 -3.31
C PHE A 83 1.59 9.63 -3.90
N VAL A 84 1.47 10.77 -4.58
CA VAL A 84 2.61 11.36 -5.32
C VAL A 84 3.83 11.64 -4.41
N PRO A 85 3.68 12.25 -3.22
CA PRO A 85 4.80 12.38 -2.28
C PRO A 85 5.44 11.04 -1.90
N LEU A 86 4.63 10.01 -1.64
CA LEU A 86 5.10 8.66 -1.35
C LEU A 86 5.88 8.07 -2.54
N LEU A 87 5.37 8.21 -3.76
CA LEU A 87 6.05 7.76 -4.98
C LEU A 87 7.44 8.38 -5.13
N LEU A 88 7.56 9.70 -4.93
CA LEU A 88 8.85 10.39 -5.00
C LEU A 88 9.81 9.92 -3.89
N GLY A 89 9.29 9.67 -2.69
CA GLY A 89 10.03 9.03 -1.60
C GLY A 89 10.54 7.64 -1.96
N LEU A 90 9.68 6.81 -2.54
CA LEU A 90 10.02 5.47 -3.01
C LEU A 90 11.08 5.52 -4.11
N TYR A 91 11.00 6.46 -5.06
CA TYR A 91 12.06 6.64 -6.04
C TYR A 91 13.40 6.93 -5.39
N TRP A 92 13.46 7.78 -4.37
CA TRP A 92 14.72 8.04 -3.66
C TRP A 92 15.31 6.76 -3.04
N LEU A 93 14.44 5.92 -2.46
CA LEU A 93 14.78 4.63 -1.82
C LEU A 93 15.07 3.51 -2.82
N LEU A 94 14.65 3.65 -4.07
CA LEU A 94 14.85 2.69 -5.16
C LEU A 94 15.93 3.23 -6.12
N PRO A 95 17.23 3.20 -5.75
CA PRO A 95 18.28 3.75 -6.60
C PRO A 95 18.33 3.02 -7.96
N PRO A 96 18.70 3.74 -9.04
CA PRO A 96 18.81 3.16 -10.36
C PRO A 96 20.04 2.22 -10.45
N GLY A 97 20.01 1.29 -11.40
CA GLY A 97 21.11 0.35 -11.65
C GLY A 97 21.12 -0.86 -10.71
N LYS A 98 22.32 -1.43 -10.46
CA LYS A 98 22.50 -2.67 -9.68
C LYS A 98 22.55 -2.45 -8.16
N VAL A 99 22.34 -1.23 -7.69
CA VAL A 99 22.36 -0.90 -6.26
C VAL A 99 21.07 -1.39 -5.62
N SER A 100 21.17 -2.27 -4.62
CA SER A 100 20.00 -2.85 -3.95
C SER A 100 19.26 -1.83 -3.09
N ARG A 101 19.98 -1.16 -2.18
CA ARG A 101 19.47 -0.13 -1.27
C ARG A 101 20.46 1.02 -1.08
N ARG A 102 19.99 2.14 -0.53
CA ARG A 102 20.85 3.23 -0.04
C ARG A 102 21.56 2.74 1.22
N GLU A 103 22.88 2.54 1.19
CA GLU A 103 23.65 1.89 2.27
C GLU A 103 23.44 2.49 3.66
N LYS A 104 23.24 3.82 3.74
CA LYS A 104 23.03 4.54 5.00
C LYS A 104 21.62 4.40 5.59
N VAL A 105 20.69 3.78 4.87
CA VAL A 105 19.28 3.66 5.27
C VAL A 105 18.95 2.20 5.52
N GLU A 106 18.72 1.85 6.79
CA GLU A 106 18.27 0.52 7.19
C GLU A 106 16.76 0.43 7.30
N TRP A 107 16.16 1.45 7.95
CA TRP A 107 14.73 1.51 8.24
C TRP A 107 14.01 2.49 7.33
N VAL A 108 12.80 2.11 6.94
CA VAL A 108 11.83 2.98 6.27
C VAL A 108 10.55 2.95 7.11
N VAL A 109 10.14 4.10 7.61
CA VAL A 109 8.87 4.27 8.34
C VAL A 109 7.91 4.96 7.39
N ILE A 110 6.72 4.39 7.21
CA ILE A 110 5.69 4.90 6.31
C ILE A 110 4.39 5.04 7.11
N GLU A 111 3.87 6.25 7.19
CA GLU A 111 2.62 6.49 7.88
C GLU A 111 1.44 6.45 6.91
N GLU A 112 0.41 5.68 7.25
CA GLU A 112 -0.86 5.55 6.53
C GLU A 112 -0.72 5.51 4.99
N PRO A 113 0.07 4.56 4.43
CA PRO A 113 0.32 4.47 2.99
C PRO A 113 -0.95 4.28 2.15
N GLU A 114 -2.07 3.90 2.77
CA GLU A 114 -3.38 3.74 2.18
C GLU A 114 -4.19 5.05 2.00
N MET A 115 -3.76 6.16 2.61
CA MET A 115 -4.62 7.33 2.77
C MET A 115 -5.12 7.88 1.43
N GLY A 116 -6.44 8.02 1.31
CA GLY A 116 -7.10 8.50 0.09
C GLY A 116 -7.10 7.51 -1.08
N LEU A 117 -6.55 6.30 -0.92
CA LEU A 117 -6.43 5.31 -1.99
C LEU A 117 -7.66 4.42 -2.11
N HIS A 118 -7.99 4.08 -3.35
CA HIS A 118 -8.93 3.01 -3.67
C HIS A 118 -8.32 1.64 -3.28
N PRO A 119 -9.12 0.61 -2.91
CA PRO A 119 -8.61 -0.72 -2.55
C PRO A 119 -7.59 -1.34 -3.51
N LYS A 120 -7.76 -1.16 -4.83
CA LYS A 120 -6.80 -1.62 -5.84
C LYS A 120 -5.44 -0.93 -5.71
N ALA A 121 -5.43 0.36 -5.40
CA ALA A 121 -4.20 1.12 -5.20
C ALA A 121 -3.47 0.73 -3.92
N ILE A 122 -4.19 0.31 -2.87
CA ILE A 122 -3.57 -0.23 -1.65
C ILE A 122 -2.71 -1.46 -1.96
N VAL A 123 -3.19 -2.37 -2.81
CA VAL A 123 -2.42 -3.55 -3.26
C VAL A 123 -1.16 -3.12 -4.04
N ALA A 124 -1.26 -2.13 -4.91
CA ALA A 124 -0.12 -1.60 -5.66
C ALA A 124 0.92 -0.97 -4.72
N VAL A 125 0.49 -0.20 -3.71
CA VAL A 125 1.39 0.40 -2.70
C VAL A 125 2.07 -0.66 -1.85
N MET A 126 1.32 -1.66 -1.37
CA MET A 126 1.89 -2.79 -0.63
C MET A 126 2.92 -3.55 -1.47
N THR A 127 2.71 -3.68 -2.78
CA THR A 127 3.68 -4.27 -3.70
C THR A 127 5.00 -3.48 -3.75
N LEU A 128 4.94 -2.14 -3.78
CA LEU A 128 6.14 -1.30 -3.73
C LEU A 128 6.86 -1.41 -2.38
N ILE A 129 6.12 -1.50 -1.29
CA ILE A 129 6.65 -1.72 0.05
C ILE A 129 7.38 -3.07 0.13
N PHE A 130 6.81 -4.12 -0.44
CA PHE A 130 7.47 -5.42 -0.53
C PHE A 130 8.74 -5.39 -1.38
N GLU A 131 8.83 -4.54 -2.40
CA GLU A 131 10.08 -4.32 -3.14
C GLU A 131 11.15 -3.67 -2.24
N LEU A 132 10.79 -2.78 -1.31
CA LEU A 132 11.73 -2.25 -0.32
C LEU A 132 12.28 -3.38 0.58
N ILE A 133 11.39 -4.24 1.10
CA ILE A 133 11.78 -5.40 1.91
C ILE A 133 12.71 -6.32 1.10
N LYS A 134 12.38 -6.55 -0.17
CA LYS A 134 13.22 -7.37 -1.06
C LYS A 134 14.63 -6.82 -1.19
N ARG A 135 14.75 -5.50 -1.27
CA ARG A 135 16.02 -4.77 -1.35
C ARG A 135 16.80 -4.71 -0.04
N GLY A 136 16.22 -5.24 1.05
CA GLY A 136 16.87 -5.35 2.35
C GLY A 136 16.59 -4.18 3.27
N TYR A 137 15.58 -3.37 3.01
CA TYR A 137 15.09 -2.41 4.00
C TYR A 137 14.25 -3.13 5.07
N ARG A 138 14.31 -2.64 6.30
CA ARG A 138 13.33 -2.94 7.35
C ARG A 138 12.23 -1.90 7.25
N VAL A 139 10.98 -2.33 7.15
CA VAL A 139 9.86 -1.41 6.93
C VAL A 139 8.92 -1.44 8.13
N CYS A 140 8.60 -0.27 8.65
CA CYS A 140 7.58 -0.06 9.69
C CYS A 140 6.44 0.74 9.07
N ILE A 141 5.19 0.32 9.31
CA ILE A 141 4.01 0.96 8.75
C ILE A 141 3.04 1.25 9.90
N SER A 142 2.53 2.46 9.98
CA SER A 142 1.28 2.73 10.69
C SER A 142 0.13 2.64 9.70
N THR A 143 -0.99 2.04 10.11
CA THR A 143 -2.13 1.82 9.23
C THR A 143 -3.43 1.76 10.03
N HIS A 144 -4.49 2.24 9.40
CA HIS A 144 -5.87 2.07 9.83
C HIS A 144 -6.69 1.24 8.83
N SER A 145 -6.02 0.65 7.82
CA SER A 145 -6.65 -0.13 6.76
C SER A 145 -6.81 -1.60 7.16
N PRO A 146 -8.05 -2.10 7.24
CA PRO A 146 -8.30 -3.54 7.35
C PRO A 146 -7.65 -4.30 6.19
N GLN A 147 -7.65 -3.74 4.98
CA GLN A 147 -7.12 -4.41 3.79
C GLN A 147 -5.59 -4.60 3.85
N VAL A 148 -4.86 -3.66 4.46
CA VAL A 148 -3.42 -3.85 4.72
C VAL A 148 -3.23 -5.06 5.65
N LEU A 149 -4.04 -5.16 6.71
CA LEU A 149 -3.99 -6.29 7.64
C LEU A 149 -4.45 -7.61 7.00
N ASP A 150 -5.41 -7.59 6.08
CA ASP A 150 -5.84 -8.78 5.32
C ASP A 150 -4.70 -9.32 4.45
N ILE A 151 -3.93 -8.45 3.80
CA ILE A 151 -2.73 -8.83 3.04
C ILE A 151 -1.69 -9.46 3.98
N LEU A 152 -1.42 -8.85 5.13
CA LEU A 152 -0.44 -9.38 6.10
C LEU A 152 -0.91 -10.70 6.70
N TRP A 153 -2.20 -10.85 6.99
CA TRP A 153 -2.82 -12.08 7.46
C TRP A 153 -2.67 -13.20 6.42
N ALA A 154 -2.96 -12.90 5.15
CA ALA A 154 -2.80 -13.86 4.06
C ALA A 154 -1.33 -14.33 3.97
N LEU A 155 -0.36 -13.40 4.04
CA LEU A 155 1.06 -13.74 4.04
C LEU A 155 1.47 -14.59 5.26
N GLN A 156 0.98 -14.25 6.45
CA GLN A 156 1.27 -15.01 7.67
C GLN A 156 0.70 -16.43 7.59
N THR A 157 -0.50 -16.57 7.01
CA THR A 157 -1.14 -17.86 6.76
C THR A 157 -0.37 -18.66 5.70
N PHE A 158 0.01 -18.03 4.60
CA PHE A 158 0.83 -18.64 3.54
C PHE A 158 2.14 -19.22 4.10
N ARG A 159 2.81 -18.48 5.00
CA ARG A 159 4.02 -18.96 5.67
C ARG A 159 3.79 -20.22 6.50
N ARG A 160 2.72 -20.27 7.31
CA ARG A 160 2.37 -21.44 8.14
C ARG A 160 2.06 -22.67 7.30
N HIS A 161 1.39 -22.47 6.18
CA HIS A 161 0.95 -23.55 5.30
C HIS A 161 1.92 -23.85 4.16
N ARG A 162 3.15 -23.30 4.19
CA ARG A 162 4.20 -23.52 3.18
C ARG A 162 3.72 -23.24 1.75
N ALA A 163 3.01 -22.13 1.58
CA ALA A 163 2.54 -21.68 0.28
C ALA A 163 3.70 -21.48 -0.70
N GLU A 164 3.38 -21.53 -1.98
CA GLU A 164 4.34 -21.35 -3.05
C GLU A 164 4.40 -19.89 -3.49
N PRO A 165 5.49 -19.46 -4.17
CA PRO A 165 5.58 -18.09 -4.70
C PRO A 165 4.40 -17.67 -5.57
N ARG A 166 3.74 -18.61 -6.26
CA ARG A 166 2.55 -18.33 -7.08
C ARG A 166 1.39 -17.76 -6.27
N ASP A 167 1.23 -18.17 -5.02
CA ASP A 167 0.10 -17.76 -4.18
C ASP A 167 0.25 -16.28 -3.77
N VAL A 168 1.49 -15.84 -3.50
CA VAL A 168 1.79 -14.41 -3.30
C VAL A 168 1.59 -13.60 -4.57
N LEU A 169 1.96 -14.15 -5.74
CA LEU A 169 1.73 -13.45 -7.00
C LEU A 169 0.23 -13.27 -7.28
N SER A 170 -0.59 -14.27 -6.99
CA SER A 170 -2.04 -14.17 -7.07
C SER A 170 -2.59 -13.13 -6.09
N LEU A 171 -2.11 -13.10 -4.85
CA LEU A 171 -2.51 -12.10 -3.84
C LEU A 171 -2.20 -10.66 -4.29
N LEU A 172 -1.06 -10.45 -4.94
CA LEU A 172 -0.58 -9.13 -5.38
C LEU A 172 -0.99 -8.78 -6.82
N GLU A 173 -1.78 -9.62 -7.48
CA GLU A 173 -2.17 -9.47 -8.88
C GLU A 173 -0.97 -9.28 -9.84
N LEU A 174 0.14 -9.95 -9.55
CA LEU A 174 1.39 -9.84 -10.31
C LEU A 174 1.54 -10.97 -11.35
N PRO A 175 2.09 -10.68 -12.54
CA PRO A 175 2.37 -11.72 -13.53
C PRO A 175 3.47 -12.66 -13.04
N SER A 176 3.44 -13.90 -13.53
CA SER A 176 4.41 -14.94 -13.18
C SER A 176 5.65 -14.86 -14.06
N ASN A 177 6.73 -14.25 -13.54
CA ASN A 177 8.02 -14.17 -14.22
C ASN A 177 9.19 -14.32 -13.21
N PRO A 178 10.45 -14.49 -13.64
CA PRO A 178 11.56 -14.73 -12.71
C PRO A 178 11.73 -13.65 -11.64
N LEU A 179 11.49 -12.39 -12.01
CA LEU A 179 11.68 -11.20 -11.17
C LEU A 179 10.58 -11.06 -10.10
N THR A 180 9.33 -11.31 -10.47
CA THR A 180 8.19 -11.31 -9.54
C THR A 180 8.21 -12.55 -8.64
N LYS A 181 8.61 -13.72 -9.16
CA LYS A 181 8.84 -14.92 -8.34
C LYS A 181 9.91 -14.71 -7.28
N GLU A 182 10.96 -13.95 -7.59
CA GLU A 182 11.99 -13.57 -6.62
C GLU A 182 11.43 -12.67 -5.51
N LEU A 183 10.61 -11.66 -5.86
CA LEU A 183 9.88 -10.85 -4.89
C LEU A 183 9.01 -11.74 -3.98
N ALA A 184 8.18 -12.59 -4.57
CA ALA A 184 7.27 -13.48 -3.85
C ALA A 184 8.01 -14.40 -2.86
N ARG A 185 9.12 -15.02 -3.27
CA ARG A 185 9.97 -15.83 -2.37
C ARG A 185 10.48 -15.01 -1.18
N LYS A 186 10.94 -13.79 -1.44
CA LYS A 186 11.50 -12.92 -0.41
C LYS A 186 10.43 -12.44 0.56
N VAL A 187 9.23 -12.12 0.08
CA VAL A 187 8.07 -11.76 0.89
C VAL A 187 7.63 -12.94 1.78
N LEU A 188 7.52 -14.15 1.24
CA LEU A 188 7.22 -15.36 2.04
C LEU A 188 8.26 -15.62 3.13
N GLY A 189 9.53 -15.30 2.87
CA GLY A 189 10.61 -15.45 3.85
C GLY A 189 10.66 -14.33 4.91
N THR A 190 9.86 -13.28 4.79
CA THR A 190 9.95 -12.11 5.64
C THR A 190 9.21 -12.32 6.97
N GLU A 191 9.83 -11.91 8.07
CA GLU A 191 9.18 -11.86 9.38
C GLU A 191 8.20 -10.69 9.45
N LEU A 192 6.99 -10.96 9.92
CA LEU A 192 5.91 -10.00 10.03
C LEU A 192 5.53 -9.86 11.50
N HIS A 193 5.53 -8.62 11.98
CA HIS A 193 5.09 -8.26 13.32
C HIS A 193 4.02 -7.20 13.22
N VAL A 194 2.92 -7.40 13.96
CA VAL A 194 1.78 -6.47 13.96
C VAL A 194 1.41 -6.17 15.40
N TYR A 195 1.35 -4.88 15.70
CA TYR A 195 1.07 -4.38 17.04
C TYR A 195 -0.17 -3.50 17.01
N TYR A 196 -1.07 -3.76 17.95
CA TYR A 196 -2.25 -2.94 18.16
C TYR A 196 -1.99 -1.95 19.30
N PHE A 197 -2.17 -0.66 19.02
CA PHE A 197 -2.08 0.41 20.00
C PHE A 197 -3.46 0.71 20.56
N LYS A 198 -3.68 0.32 21.83
CA LYS A 198 -4.93 0.58 22.55
C LYS A 198 -5.03 2.05 22.94
N ARG A 199 -6.28 2.53 23.09
CA ARG A 199 -6.56 3.90 23.57
C ARG A 199 -6.11 4.16 25.01
N ASP A 200 -5.91 3.12 25.81
CA ASP A 200 -5.37 3.22 27.17
C ASP A 200 -3.83 3.35 27.20
N GLY A 201 -3.19 3.45 26.03
CA GLY A 201 -1.74 3.59 25.89
C GLY A 201 -0.97 2.28 25.94
N LYS A 202 -1.64 1.12 26.05
CA LYS A 202 -1.00 -0.19 25.99
C LYS A 202 -0.83 -0.66 24.55
N THR A 203 0.18 -1.50 24.33
CA THR A 203 0.43 -2.14 23.05
C THR A 203 0.21 -3.65 23.19
N GLU A 204 -0.55 -4.23 22.28
CA GLU A 204 -0.75 -5.68 22.19
C GLU A 204 -0.07 -6.23 20.95
N ASP A 205 0.59 -7.38 21.11
CA ASP A 205 1.10 -8.15 19.98
C ASP A 205 -0.02 -8.99 19.36
N ILE A 206 -0.39 -8.62 18.13
CA ILE A 206 -1.37 -9.30 17.29
C ILE A 206 -0.72 -9.87 16.02
N SER A 207 0.60 -10.07 16.02
CA SER A 207 1.37 -10.64 14.90
C SER A 207 0.84 -11.96 14.35
N PRO A 208 0.19 -12.85 15.13
CA PRO A 208 -0.37 -14.05 14.54
C PRO A 208 -1.58 -13.76 13.63
N LEU A 209 -2.25 -12.61 13.78
CA LEU A 209 -3.42 -12.22 13.00
C LEU A 209 -4.42 -13.39 12.89
N ASN A 210 -4.77 -14.03 14.00
CA ASN A 210 -5.65 -15.18 13.94
C ASN A 210 -7.13 -14.75 13.96
N PRO A 211 -7.90 -14.91 12.86
CA PRO A 211 -9.32 -14.53 12.84
C PRO A 211 -10.19 -15.44 13.73
N ALA A 212 -9.66 -16.59 14.16
CA ALA A 212 -10.31 -17.48 15.12
C ALA A 212 -9.74 -17.31 16.55
N SER A 213 -8.99 -16.23 16.82
CA SER A 213 -8.47 -15.96 18.15
C SER A 213 -9.62 -15.72 19.13
N PRO A 214 -9.54 -16.21 20.39
CA PRO A 214 -10.50 -15.81 21.42
C PRO A 214 -10.29 -14.36 21.89
N ARG A 215 -9.17 -13.70 21.50
CA ARG A 215 -8.85 -12.32 21.88
C ARG A 215 -9.47 -11.33 20.88
N PRO A 216 -10.39 -10.44 21.30
CA PRO A 216 -11.03 -9.43 20.44
C PRO A 216 -10.07 -8.54 19.67
N GLU A 217 -8.97 -8.16 20.31
CA GLU A 217 -7.95 -7.31 19.69
C GLU A 217 -7.26 -8.00 18.51
N GLU A 218 -7.16 -9.32 18.55
CA GLU A 218 -6.52 -10.09 17.50
C GLU A 218 -7.50 -10.51 16.41
N TRP A 219 -8.67 -11.07 16.73
CA TRP A 219 -9.61 -11.47 15.67
C TRP A 219 -10.25 -10.28 14.96
N GLY A 220 -10.42 -9.15 15.67
CA GLY A 220 -11.04 -7.94 15.16
C GLY A 220 -10.08 -6.94 14.52
N TRP A 221 -8.84 -7.35 14.19
CA TRP A 221 -7.82 -6.46 13.60
C TRP A 221 -7.59 -5.18 14.41
N GLY A 222 -7.39 -5.31 15.72
CA GLY A 222 -7.26 -4.15 16.62
C GLY A 222 -8.52 -3.29 16.71
N GLY A 223 -9.69 -3.88 16.48
CA GLY A 223 -10.98 -3.19 16.47
C GLY A 223 -11.37 -2.62 15.10
N LEU A 224 -10.54 -2.75 14.06
CA LEU A 224 -10.84 -2.24 12.72
C LEU A 224 -12.02 -2.96 12.05
N THR A 225 -12.25 -4.23 12.39
CA THR A 225 -13.36 -5.02 11.83
C THR A 225 -14.47 -5.31 12.84
N GLU A 226 -14.31 -4.89 14.09
CA GLU A 226 -15.24 -5.17 15.19
C GLU A 226 -16.63 -4.58 14.94
N PHE A 227 -16.70 -3.35 14.42
CA PHE A 227 -17.97 -2.69 14.12
C PHE A 227 -18.75 -3.43 13.01
N THR A 228 -18.06 -3.83 11.93
CA THR A 228 -18.67 -4.59 10.84
C THR A 228 -19.14 -5.97 11.32
N GLY A 229 -18.37 -6.63 12.19
CA GLY A 229 -18.80 -7.88 12.84
C GLY A 229 -20.11 -7.72 13.60
N LYS A 230 -20.20 -6.69 14.47
CA LYS A 230 -21.44 -6.39 15.22
C LYS A 230 -22.65 -6.12 14.33
N ILE A 231 -22.45 -5.45 13.20
CA ILE A 231 -23.53 -5.22 12.23
C ILE A 231 -24.01 -6.55 11.64
N ASN A 232 -23.08 -7.42 11.21
CA ASN A 232 -23.43 -8.70 10.62
C ASN A 232 -24.22 -9.58 11.59
N ASP A 233 -23.78 -9.65 12.85
CA ASP A 233 -24.48 -10.40 13.90
C ASP A 233 -25.89 -9.85 14.13
N LEU A 234 -26.03 -8.53 14.26
CA LEU A 234 -27.32 -7.88 14.44
C LEU A 234 -28.28 -8.11 13.25
N VAL A 235 -27.77 -8.03 12.02
CA VAL A 235 -28.56 -8.33 10.82
C VAL A 235 -29.00 -9.79 10.81
N ALA A 236 -28.09 -10.73 11.12
CA ALA A 236 -28.42 -12.15 11.19
C ALA A 236 -29.50 -12.43 12.25
N GLU A 237 -29.43 -11.78 13.42
CA GLU A 237 -30.46 -11.87 14.46
C GLU A 237 -31.82 -11.33 13.98
N VAL A 238 -31.84 -10.20 13.26
CA VAL A 238 -33.07 -9.62 12.70
C VAL A 238 -33.69 -10.56 11.66
N VAL A 239 -32.89 -11.08 10.73
CA VAL A 239 -33.34 -12.03 9.70
C VAL A 239 -33.89 -13.30 10.34
N ASN A 240 -33.16 -13.92 11.26
CA ASN A 240 -33.59 -15.12 11.96
C ASN A 240 -34.90 -14.91 12.73
N ARG A 241 -35.08 -13.75 13.38
CA ARG A 241 -36.35 -13.42 14.05
C ARG A 241 -37.51 -13.26 13.06
N SER A 242 -37.26 -12.66 11.89
CA SER A 242 -38.26 -12.50 10.84
C SER A 242 -38.69 -13.85 10.28
N GLU A 243 -37.74 -14.74 9.99
CA GLU A 243 -38.05 -16.08 9.47
C GLU A 243 -38.85 -16.90 10.50
N GLN A 244 -38.46 -16.84 11.78
CA GLN A 244 -39.22 -17.49 12.85
C GLN A 244 -40.63 -16.90 13.04
N HIS A 245 -40.80 -15.60 12.78
CA HIS A 245 -42.10 -14.95 12.82
C HIS A 245 -42.98 -15.39 11.65
N ASN A 246 -42.47 -15.40 10.41
CA ASN A 246 -43.21 -15.83 9.22
C ASN A 246 -43.61 -17.32 9.29
N VAL A 247 -42.73 -18.18 9.80
CA VAL A 247 -43.05 -19.60 10.07
C VAL A 247 -44.16 -19.75 11.11
N ARG A 248 -44.25 -18.84 12.10
CA ARG A 248 -45.29 -18.87 13.13
C ARG A 248 -46.63 -18.27 12.67
N THR A 249 -46.63 -17.30 11.76
CA THR A 249 -47.83 -16.59 11.30
C THR A 249 -48.39 -17.10 9.97
N GLY A 250 -47.66 -17.98 9.26
CA GLY A 250 -48.11 -18.60 8.01
C GLY A 250 -48.23 -17.62 6.84
N VAL A 251 -47.63 -16.44 6.96
CA VAL A 251 -47.53 -15.45 5.88
C VAL A 251 -46.14 -15.60 5.25
N PRO A 252 -46.02 -15.75 3.91
CA PRO A 252 -44.72 -15.85 3.24
C PRO A 252 -43.83 -14.63 3.55
#